data_AF-A0A6G6PLM1-F1
#
_entry.id   AF-A0A6G6PLM1-F1
#
_cell.length_a   1.000
_cell.length_b   1.000
_cell.length_c   1.000
_cell.angle_alpha   90.00
_cell.angle_beta   90.00
_cell.angle_gamma   90.00
#
_symmetry.space_group_name_H-M   'P 1'
#
loop_
_entity.id
_entity.type
_entity.pdbx_description
1 polymer ?
#
loop_
_entity_poly.entity_id
_entity_poly.type
_entity_poly.pdbx_seq_one_letter_code
_entity_poly.pdbx_strand_id
1 'polypeptide(L)'
;MALTDKQEMFCREYLVDLNATQAAIRAGYSEKTARSVGNENLTKPDIEKRIQELMNDRSERLEITADYVLNRLVEIDQMDVLDILHDDGGIKPIHEWPKVWRISLSGMDLAEMFESKDGERDLVGIMKKIKWPDKVKNLELLGKHKNVSAFVDKVDLTADVKVENRSIKEIFDG
;
A
#
# COMPACT_ATOMS: atom_id res chain seq x y z
N MET A 1 16.55 -26.81 0.87
CA MET A 1 16.83 -27.69 2.04
C MET A 1 15.72 -27.49 3.07
N ALA A 2 15.66 -28.27 4.15
CA ALA A 2 14.73 -27.96 5.25
C ALA A 2 15.26 -26.76 6.05
N LEU A 3 14.38 -25.82 6.39
CA LEU A 3 14.72 -24.65 7.21
C LEU A 3 15.02 -25.07 8.65
N THR A 4 16.00 -24.41 9.27
CA THR A 4 16.24 -24.54 10.72
C THR A 4 15.17 -23.79 11.51
N ASP A 5 14.96 -24.17 12.77
CA ASP A 5 13.97 -23.51 13.65
C ASP A 5 14.18 -21.99 13.77
N LYS A 6 15.44 -21.54 13.81
CA LYS A 6 15.76 -20.10 13.83
C LYS A 6 15.41 -19.40 12.53
N GLN A 7 15.57 -20.07 11.39
CA GLN A 7 15.19 -19.50 10.09
C GLN A 7 13.68 -19.47 9.91
N GLU A 8 12.96 -20.52 10.35
CA GLU A 8 11.49 -20.51 10.36
C GLU A 8 10.95 -19.39 11.26
N MET A 9 11.52 -19.23 12.47
CA MET A 9 11.14 -18.13 13.37
C MET A 9 11.45 -16.77 12.74
N PHE A 10 12.61 -16.61 12.09
CA PHE A 10 12.95 -15.40 11.36
C PHE A 10 11.90 -15.05 10.29
N CYS A 11 11.45 -16.03 9.50
CA CYS A 11 10.42 -15.82 8.47
C CYS A 11 9.12 -15.27 9.08
N ARG A 12 8.68 -15.84 10.21
CA ARG A 12 7.46 -15.40 10.92
C ARG A 12 7.60 -13.99 11.49
N GLU A 13 8.72 -13.73 12.16
CA GLU A 13 9.00 -12.44 12.80
C GLU A 13 9.22 -11.31 11.81
N TYR A 14 9.73 -11.62 10.61
CA TYR A 14 9.91 -10.65 9.53
C TYR A 14 8.56 -10.11 9.03
N LEU A 15 7.52 -10.95 8.98
CA LEU A 15 6.19 -10.53 8.50
C LEU A 15 5.39 -9.67 9.49
N VAL A 16 5.93 -9.42 10.69
CA VAL A 16 5.30 -8.53 11.68
C VAL A 16 5.49 -7.06 11.28
N ASP A 17 6.72 -6.67 10.93
CA ASP A 17 7.11 -5.27 10.72
C ASP A 17 8.01 -5.05 9.48
N LEU A 18 8.29 -6.11 8.71
CA LEU A 18 9.23 -6.11 7.57
C LEU A 18 10.64 -5.61 7.94
N ASN A 19 11.04 -5.77 9.20
CA ASN A 19 12.34 -5.37 9.71
C ASN A 19 13.25 -6.57 9.92
N ALA A 20 14.22 -6.75 9.02
CA ALA A 20 15.14 -7.90 9.05
C ALA A 20 15.99 -7.96 10.33
N THR A 21 16.41 -6.80 10.87
CA THR A 21 17.24 -6.78 12.09
C THR A 21 16.42 -7.20 13.30
N GLN A 22 15.22 -6.65 13.46
CA GLN A 22 14.34 -6.99 14.58
C GLN A 22 13.84 -8.43 14.48
N ALA A 23 13.54 -8.91 13.28
CA ALA A 23 13.20 -10.30 13.04
C ALA A 23 14.32 -11.27 13.46
N ALA A 24 15.58 -10.94 13.17
CA ALA A 24 16.72 -11.74 13.60
C ALA A 24 16.87 -11.76 15.14
N ILE A 25 16.67 -10.63 15.81
CA ILE A 25 16.72 -10.58 17.29
C ILE A 25 15.62 -11.46 17.88
N ARG A 26 14.37 -11.30 17.43
CA ARG A 26 13.21 -12.08 17.92
C ARG A 26 13.34 -13.57 17.60
N ALA A 27 13.99 -13.93 16.50
CA ALA A 27 14.32 -15.31 16.14
C ALA A 27 15.48 -15.93 16.96
N GLY A 28 16.07 -15.19 17.89
CA GLY A 28 17.11 -15.70 18.79
C GLY A 28 18.52 -15.71 18.18
N TYR A 29 18.79 -14.84 17.19
CA TYR A 29 20.15 -14.50 16.78
C TYR A 29 20.77 -13.48 17.74
N SER A 30 22.11 -13.41 17.77
CA SER A 30 22.80 -12.44 18.62
C SER A 30 22.47 -11.01 18.16
N GLU A 31 22.11 -10.14 19.10
CA GLU A 31 21.86 -8.72 18.81
C GLU A 31 23.05 -8.05 18.12
N LYS A 32 24.27 -8.44 18.47
CA LYS A 32 25.50 -7.89 17.88
C LYS A 32 25.62 -8.18 16.38
N THR A 33 25.06 -9.30 15.91
CA THR A 33 25.15 -9.74 14.51
C THR A 33 23.82 -9.70 13.78
N ALA A 34 22.72 -9.38 14.46
CA ALA A 34 21.36 -9.43 13.94
C ALA A 34 21.17 -8.65 12.63
N ARG A 35 21.81 -7.49 12.49
CA ARG A 35 21.77 -6.70 11.26
C ARG A 35 22.37 -7.45 10.07
N SER A 36 23.55 -8.05 10.27
CA SER A 36 24.24 -8.81 9.21
C SER A 36 23.47 -10.09 8.88
N VAL A 37 23.06 -10.83 9.91
CA VAL A 37 22.32 -12.09 9.75
C VAL A 37 20.96 -11.86 9.11
N GLY A 38 20.25 -10.79 9.48
CA GLY A 38 18.97 -10.45 8.86
C GLY A 38 19.10 -10.23 7.36
N ASN A 39 20.10 -9.45 6.93
CA ASN A 39 20.37 -9.24 5.51
C ASN A 39 20.79 -10.54 4.80
N GLU A 40 21.66 -11.33 5.42
CA GLU A 40 22.09 -12.63 4.87
C GLU A 40 20.92 -13.62 4.76
N ASN A 41 20.00 -13.62 5.72
CA ASN A 41 18.83 -14.50 5.66
C ASN A 41 17.88 -14.11 4.53
N LEU A 42 17.71 -12.81 4.26
CA LEU A 42 16.87 -12.37 3.13
C LEU A 42 17.43 -12.73 1.76
N THR A 43 18.73 -13.02 1.62
CA THR A 43 19.33 -13.44 0.35
C THR A 43 19.29 -14.96 0.13
N LYS A 44 18.84 -15.75 1.12
CA LYS A 44 18.77 -17.21 1.01
C LYS A 44 17.47 -17.62 0.30
N PRO A 45 17.54 -18.35 -0.82
CA PRO A 45 16.35 -18.74 -1.59
C PRO A 45 15.31 -19.55 -0.79
N ASP A 46 15.77 -20.43 0.11
CA ASP A 46 14.86 -21.23 0.96
C ASP A 46 14.07 -20.33 1.96
N ILE A 47 14.68 -19.24 2.45
CA ILE A 47 14.04 -18.28 3.38
C ILE A 47 13.08 -17.38 2.61
N GLU A 48 13.51 -16.85 1.46
CA GLU A 48 12.67 -16.03 0.58
C GLU A 48 11.41 -16.80 0.17
N LYS A 49 11.57 -18.05 -0.26
CA LYS A 49 10.44 -18.93 -0.59
C LYS A 49 9.48 -19.09 0.59
N ARG A 50 10.00 -19.30 1.80
CA ARG A 50 9.17 -19.47 3.00
C ARG A 50 8.43 -18.20 3.41
N ILE A 51 9.08 -17.05 3.29
CA ILE A 51 8.42 -15.75 3.51
C ILE A 51 7.27 -15.61 2.52
N GLN A 52 7.49 -15.94 1.24
CA GLN A 52 6.43 -15.87 0.22
C GLN A 52 5.27 -16.83 0.51
N GLU A 53 5.54 -18.07 0.95
CA GLU A 53 4.51 -19.01 1.41
C GLU A 53 3.69 -18.43 2.57
N LEU A 54 4.35 -17.91 3.61
CA LEU A 54 3.67 -17.31 4.76
C LEU A 54 2.85 -16.06 4.39
N MET A 55 3.33 -15.27 3.43
CA MET A 55 2.58 -14.14 2.88
C MET A 55 1.32 -14.63 2.15
N ASN A 56 1.44 -15.68 1.33
CA ASN A 56 0.32 -16.28 0.62
C ASN A 56 -0.71 -16.86 1.60
N ASP A 57 -0.27 -17.64 2.60
CA ASP A 57 -1.14 -18.20 3.65
C ASP A 57 -1.91 -17.09 4.39
N ARG A 58 -1.24 -15.97 4.68
CA ARG A 58 -1.88 -14.80 5.33
C ARG A 58 -2.90 -14.15 4.41
N SER A 59 -2.58 -13.98 3.13
CA SER A 59 -3.48 -13.43 2.12
C SER A 59 -4.71 -14.32 1.89
N GLU A 60 -4.52 -15.64 1.81
CA GLU A 60 -5.61 -16.62 1.68
C GLU A 60 -6.53 -16.57 2.91
N ARG A 61 -5.97 -16.57 4.12
CA ARG A 61 -6.77 -16.50 5.36
C ARG A 61 -7.59 -15.21 5.49
N LEU A 62 -7.07 -14.08 4.97
CA LEU A 62 -7.76 -12.79 5.03
C LEU A 62 -8.64 -12.53 3.80
N GLU A 63 -8.56 -13.37 2.77
CA GLU A 63 -9.17 -13.15 1.44
C GLU A 63 -8.79 -11.80 0.79
N ILE A 64 -7.66 -11.20 1.22
CA ILE A 64 -7.13 -9.95 0.66
C ILE A 64 -6.07 -10.32 -0.38
N THR A 65 -6.54 -10.55 -1.60
CA THR A 65 -5.69 -10.81 -2.78
C THR A 65 -5.34 -9.52 -3.53
N ALA A 66 -4.38 -9.59 -4.45
CA ALA A 66 -4.11 -8.48 -5.36
C ALA A 66 -5.35 -8.11 -6.19
N ASP A 67 -6.12 -9.11 -6.63
CA ASP A 67 -7.37 -8.91 -7.36
C ASP A 67 -8.42 -8.22 -6.50
N TYR A 68 -8.54 -8.57 -5.22
CA TYR A 68 -9.42 -7.87 -4.28
C TYR A 68 -9.08 -6.37 -4.21
N VAL A 69 -7.79 -6.04 -4.05
CA VAL A 69 -7.35 -4.63 -3.98
C VAL A 69 -7.61 -3.91 -5.30
N LEU A 70 -7.28 -4.53 -6.44
CA LEU A 70 -7.53 -3.96 -7.76
C LEU A 70 -9.02 -3.71 -8.01
N ASN A 71 -9.88 -4.67 -7.69
CA ASN A 71 -11.33 -4.52 -7.82
C ASN A 71 -11.84 -3.34 -6.98
N ARG A 72 -11.32 -3.17 -5.76
CA ARG A 72 -11.67 -2.02 -4.91
C ARG A 72 -11.20 -0.68 -5.50
N LEU A 73 -10.02 -0.63 -6.10
CA LEU A 73 -9.55 0.58 -6.80
C LEU A 73 -10.43 0.87 -8.03
N VAL A 74 -10.81 -0.15 -8.82
CA VAL A 74 -11.71 0.01 -9.97
C VAL A 74 -13.09 0.52 -9.52
N GLU A 75 -13.67 -0.04 -8.46
CA GLU A 75 -14.95 0.42 -7.91
C GLU A 75 -14.91 1.90 -7.54
N ILE A 76 -13.81 2.37 -6.93
CA ILE A 76 -13.63 3.79 -6.57
C ILE A 76 -13.49 4.67 -7.82
N ASP A 77 -12.78 4.21 -8.84
CA ASP A 77 -12.59 4.95 -10.09
C ASP A 77 -13.93 5.17 -10.82
N GLN A 78 -14.76 4.13 -10.84
CA GLN A 78 -16.05 4.09 -11.51
C GLN A 78 -17.18 4.85 -10.78
N MET A 79 -16.95 5.35 -9.56
CA MET A 79 -17.96 6.12 -8.81
C MET A 79 -18.46 7.33 -9.63
N ASP A 80 -19.78 7.45 -9.82
CA ASP A 80 -20.42 8.57 -10.51
C ASP A 80 -21.29 9.39 -9.55
N VAL A 81 -21.07 10.70 -9.48
CA VAL A 81 -21.84 11.61 -8.60
C VAL A 81 -23.35 11.50 -8.80
N LEU A 82 -23.79 11.15 -10.01
CA LEU A 82 -25.20 10.92 -10.32
C LEU A 82 -25.82 9.75 -9.53
N ASP A 83 -25.00 8.84 -9.01
CA ASP A 83 -25.44 7.78 -8.11
C ASP A 83 -26.10 8.34 -6.85
N ILE A 84 -25.60 9.47 -6.34
CA ILE A 84 -25.98 10.04 -5.04
C ILE A 84 -26.69 11.40 -5.13
N LEU A 85 -26.86 11.97 -6.33
CA LEU A 85 -27.60 13.22 -6.54
C LEU A 85 -28.93 12.97 -7.27
N HIS A 86 -29.94 13.73 -6.88
CA HIS A 86 -31.16 13.97 -7.66
C HIS A 86 -30.86 14.92 -8.83
N ASP A 87 -31.74 14.95 -9.83
CA ASP A 87 -31.59 15.80 -11.03
C ASP A 87 -31.56 17.31 -10.73
N ASP A 88 -32.12 17.71 -9.58
CA ASP A 88 -32.11 19.09 -9.08
C ASP A 88 -30.81 19.46 -8.32
N GLY A 89 -29.86 18.52 -8.22
CA GLY A 89 -28.61 18.67 -7.48
C GLY A 89 -28.74 18.37 -5.98
N GLY A 90 -29.92 18.01 -5.49
CA GLY A 90 -30.14 17.56 -4.12
C GLY A 90 -29.44 16.21 -3.85
N ILE A 91 -28.89 16.03 -2.65
CA ILE A 91 -28.25 14.77 -2.27
C ILE A 91 -29.33 13.74 -1.88
N LYS A 92 -29.31 12.57 -2.53
CA LYS A 92 -30.20 11.43 -2.21
C LYS A 92 -30.04 10.98 -0.76
N PRO A 93 -31.07 10.38 -0.15
CA PRO A 93 -30.95 9.70 1.14
C PRO A 93 -29.84 8.64 1.16
N ILE A 94 -29.08 8.55 2.26
CA ILE A 94 -27.90 7.65 2.39
C ILE A 94 -28.24 6.17 2.14
N HIS A 95 -29.46 5.74 2.45
CA HIS A 95 -29.90 4.36 2.24
C HIS A 95 -30.04 4.01 0.74
N GLU A 96 -30.22 5.01 -0.12
CA GLU A 96 -30.25 4.85 -1.58
C GLU A 96 -28.84 4.81 -2.17
N TRP A 97 -27.81 5.16 -1.40
CA TRP A 97 -26.45 5.21 -1.92
C TRP A 97 -25.90 3.80 -2.16
N PRO A 98 -25.27 3.57 -3.33
CA PRO A 98 -24.53 2.34 -3.55
C PRO A 98 -23.47 2.13 -2.46
N LYS A 99 -23.14 0.88 -2.17
CA LYS A 99 -22.22 0.54 -1.07
C LYS A 99 -20.87 1.25 -1.21
N VAL A 100 -20.33 1.34 -2.44
CA VAL A 100 -19.05 2.00 -2.72
C VAL A 100 -19.01 3.43 -2.20
N TRP A 101 -20.10 4.19 -2.31
CA TRP A 101 -20.21 5.55 -1.79
C TRP A 101 -20.19 5.59 -0.26
N ARG A 102 -20.79 4.61 0.41
CA ARG A 102 -20.85 4.60 1.88
C ARG A 102 -19.51 4.28 2.53
N ILE A 103 -18.61 3.61 1.82
CA ILE A 103 -17.34 3.09 2.38
C ILE A 103 -16.08 3.79 1.84
N SER A 104 -16.19 4.57 0.76
CA SER A 104 -15.04 5.14 0.05
C SER A 104 -14.92 6.66 0.13
N LEU A 105 -15.79 7.36 0.89
CA LEU A 105 -15.67 8.81 1.06
C LEU A 105 -14.42 9.19 1.85
N SER A 106 -13.74 10.26 1.41
CA SER A 106 -12.62 10.85 2.15
C SER A 106 -13.07 11.69 3.35
N GLY A 107 -14.34 12.12 3.36
CA GLY A 107 -14.92 12.85 4.47
C GLY A 107 -16.27 13.48 4.13
N MET A 108 -17.01 13.85 5.17
CA MET A 108 -18.29 14.56 5.06
C MET A 108 -18.36 15.60 6.18
N ASP A 109 -18.55 16.87 5.81
CA ASP A 109 -18.76 17.95 6.77
C ASP A 109 -20.26 18.31 6.77
N LEU A 110 -20.86 18.35 7.96
CA LEU A 110 -22.25 18.74 8.18
C LEU A 110 -22.27 20.01 9.03
N ALA A 111 -22.89 21.07 8.52
CA ALA A 111 -23.07 22.31 9.25
C ALA A 111 -24.55 22.69 9.27
N GLU A 112 -25.12 22.76 10.46
CA GLU A 112 -26.45 23.31 10.70
C GLU A 112 -26.33 24.83 10.86
N MET A 113 -27.11 25.56 10.08
CA MET A 113 -27.14 27.02 10.09
C MET A 113 -28.40 27.47 10.83
N PHE A 114 -28.22 28.30 11.85
CA PHE A 114 -29.30 28.87 12.64
C PHE A 114 -29.34 30.38 12.44
N GLU A 115 -30.55 30.95 12.35
CA GLU A 115 -30.78 32.38 12.47
C GLU A 115 -31.48 32.64 13.80
N SER A 116 -31.12 33.73 14.47
CA SER A 116 -31.87 34.19 15.63
C SER A 116 -32.73 35.39 15.27
N LYS A 117 -34.04 35.21 15.37
CA LYS A 117 -35.02 36.30 15.44
C LYS A 117 -35.65 36.26 16.83
N ASP A 118 -35.71 37.43 17.47
CA ASP A 118 -36.41 37.65 18.75
C ASP A 118 -36.03 36.69 19.90
N GLY A 119 -34.78 36.21 19.92
CA GLY A 119 -34.25 35.36 21.01
C GLY A 119 -34.54 33.86 20.84
N GLU A 120 -35.32 33.47 19.82
CA GLU A 120 -35.46 32.08 19.41
C GLU A 120 -34.41 31.73 18.34
N ARG A 121 -34.00 30.45 18.30
CA ARG A 121 -33.04 29.93 17.30
C ARG A 121 -33.80 29.06 16.32
N ASP A 122 -33.98 29.53 15.11
CA ASP A 122 -34.59 28.76 14.03
C ASP A 122 -33.50 28.13 13.16
N LEU A 123 -33.68 26.84 12.83
CA LEU A 123 -32.83 26.17 11.86
C LEU A 123 -33.17 26.70 10.46
N VAL A 124 -32.21 27.38 9.82
CA VAL A 124 -32.39 28.01 8.51
C VAL A 124 -31.85 27.15 7.37
N GLY A 125 -30.92 26.24 7.64
CA GLY A 125 -30.48 25.29 6.64
C GLY A 125 -29.43 24.31 7.13
N ILE A 126 -29.16 23.30 6.30
CA ILE A 126 -28.10 22.32 6.55
C ILE A 126 -27.18 22.32 5.33
N MET A 127 -25.92 22.69 5.54
CA MET A 127 -24.87 22.55 4.55
C MET A 127 -24.25 21.16 4.68
N LYS A 128 -24.20 20.43 3.57
CA LYS A 128 -23.55 19.12 3.46
C LYS A 128 -22.41 19.23 2.46
N LYS A 129 -21.18 19.00 2.90
CA LYS A 129 -19.99 19.01 2.04
C LYS A 129 -19.38 17.62 1.99
N ILE A 130 -19.36 17.01 0.80
CA ILE A 130 -18.79 15.69 0.58
C ILE A 130 -17.39 15.83 -0.01
N LYS A 131 -16.40 15.12 0.56
CA LYS A 131 -15.03 15.04 0.06
C LYS A 131 -14.82 13.72 -0.68
N TRP A 132 -14.42 13.87 -1.93
CA TRP A 132 -14.19 12.79 -2.88
C TRP A 132 -12.93 11.98 -2.57
N PRO A 133 -12.90 10.67 -2.85
CA PRO A 133 -11.65 9.94 -2.97
C PRO A 133 -10.80 10.55 -4.09
N ASP A 134 -9.49 10.58 -3.89
CA ASP A 134 -8.54 11.08 -4.89
C ASP A 134 -8.47 10.10 -6.07
N LYS A 135 -9.23 10.39 -7.14
CA LYS A 135 -9.29 9.56 -8.34
C LYS A 135 -7.96 9.50 -9.09
N VAL A 136 -7.15 10.56 -9.04
CA VAL A 136 -5.84 10.58 -9.70
C VAL A 136 -4.90 9.62 -8.98
N LYS A 137 -4.87 9.68 -7.65
CA LYS A 137 -4.07 8.74 -6.86
C LYS A 137 -4.54 7.30 -7.06
N ASN A 138 -5.84 7.10 -7.20
CA ASN A 138 -6.45 5.80 -7.45
C ASN A 138 -5.98 5.18 -8.79
N LEU A 139 -5.99 5.97 -9.87
CA LEU A 139 -5.46 5.57 -11.18
C LEU A 139 -3.96 5.33 -11.17
N GLU A 140 -3.20 6.14 -10.41
CA GLU A 140 -1.77 5.93 -10.20
C GLU A 140 -1.50 4.55 -9.59
N LEU A 141 -2.23 4.19 -8.53
CA LEU A 141 -2.09 2.90 -7.85
C LEU A 141 -2.49 1.72 -8.75
N LEU A 142 -3.56 1.87 -9.55
CA LEU A 142 -3.95 0.88 -10.56
C LEU A 142 -2.82 0.67 -11.59
N GLY A 143 -2.27 1.75 -12.13
CA GLY A 143 -1.22 1.65 -13.15
C GLY A 143 0.12 1.15 -12.63
N LYS A 144 0.41 1.33 -11.33
CA LYS A 144 1.61 0.80 -10.66
C LYS A 144 1.53 -0.69 -10.35
N HIS A 145 0.35 -1.30 -10.40
CA HIS A 145 0.24 -2.73 -10.17
C HIS A 145 1.00 -3.52 -11.24
N LYS A 146 1.79 -4.51 -10.82
CA LYS A 146 2.71 -5.28 -11.69
C LYS A 146 2.08 -5.87 -12.96
N ASN A 147 0.81 -6.27 -12.90
CA ASN A 147 0.11 -6.84 -14.07
C ASN A 147 -0.43 -5.76 -15.02
N VAL A 148 -0.63 -4.53 -14.54
CA VAL A 148 -1.10 -3.40 -15.36
C VAL A 148 0.09 -2.65 -15.95
N SER A 149 1.08 -2.30 -15.10
CA SER A 149 2.34 -1.66 -15.46
C SER A 149 2.20 -0.52 -16.48
N ALA A 150 1.22 0.36 -16.27
CA ALA A 150 0.94 1.49 -17.17
C ALA A 150 1.96 2.63 -17.02
N PHE A 151 2.70 2.66 -15.90
CA PHE A 151 3.76 3.62 -15.63
C PHE A 151 5.09 2.89 -15.55
N VAL A 152 6.07 3.33 -16.34
CA VAL A 152 7.44 2.82 -16.29
C VAL A 152 8.31 3.88 -15.68
N ASP A 153 8.89 3.58 -14.51
CA ASP A 153 9.90 4.45 -13.92
C ASP A 153 11.18 4.36 -14.77
N LYS A 154 11.56 5.48 -15.39
CA LYS A 154 12.87 5.57 -16.05
C LYS A 154 13.96 5.57 -14.98
N VAL A 155 14.74 4.51 -14.93
CA VAL A 155 15.96 4.47 -14.11
C VAL A 155 17.10 5.02 -14.97
N ASP A 156 17.48 6.28 -14.72
CA ASP A 156 18.70 6.85 -15.30
C ASP A 156 19.92 6.29 -14.55
N LEU A 157 20.57 5.28 -15.13
CA LEU A 157 21.85 4.76 -14.65
C LEU A 157 22.99 5.63 -15.18
N THR A 158 23.30 6.73 -14.49
CA THR A 158 24.58 7.42 -14.64
C THR A 158 25.63 6.73 -13.77
N ALA A 159 26.25 5.67 -14.32
CA ALA A 159 27.44 5.08 -13.74
C ALA A 159 28.69 5.77 -14.33
N ASP A 160 29.43 6.52 -13.50
CA ASP A 160 30.81 6.91 -13.81
C ASP A 160 31.70 5.66 -13.77
N VAL A 161 31.79 4.97 -14.89
CA VAL A 161 32.70 3.85 -15.05
C VAL A 161 34.12 4.42 -15.15
N LYS A 162 34.85 4.44 -14.03
CA LYS A 162 36.31 4.60 -14.05
C LYS A 162 36.91 3.35 -14.69
N VAL A 163 37.16 3.42 -16.00
CA VAL A 163 37.97 2.43 -16.70
C VAL A 163 39.42 2.67 -16.29
N GLU A 164 39.94 1.89 -15.33
CA GLU A 164 41.37 1.75 -15.16
C GLU A 164 41.94 1.01 -16.37
N ASN A 165 42.52 1.74 -17.31
CA ASN A 165 43.36 1.14 -18.35
C ASN A 165 44.64 0.62 -17.70
N ARG A 166 44.65 -0.65 -17.30
CA ARG A 166 45.88 -1.36 -16.95
C ARG A 166 46.62 -1.72 -18.22
N SER A 167 47.93 -1.47 -18.23
CA SER A 167 48.73 -1.83 -19.40
C SER A 167 48.81 -3.36 -19.48
N ILE A 168 48.81 -3.91 -20.71
CA ILE A 168 48.90 -5.36 -20.93
C ILE A 168 50.15 -5.96 -20.23
N LYS A 169 51.23 -5.17 -20.07
CA LYS A 169 52.43 -5.60 -19.33
C LYS A 169 52.16 -5.92 -17.85
N GLU A 170 51.29 -5.17 -17.18
CA GLU A 170 50.99 -5.36 -15.75
C GLU A 170 50.12 -6.60 -15.48
N ILE A 171 49.48 -7.15 -16.52
CA ILE A 171 48.60 -8.32 -16.41
C ILE A 171 49.39 -9.63 -16.58
N PHE A 172 50.50 -9.61 -17.32
CA PHE A 172 51.24 -10.82 -17.69
C PHE A 172 52.57 -11.01 -16.95
N ASP A 173 53.05 -10.02 -16.20
CA ASP A 173 54.33 -10.08 -15.47
C ASP A 173 54.15 -10.20 -13.93
N GLY A 174 53.01 -10.72 -13.46
CA GLY A 174 52.69 -10.91 -12.03
C GLY A 174 52.59 -12.37 -11.59
#